data_AF-A0A099NYU2-F1
#
_entry.id   AF-A0A099NYU2-F1
#
_cell.length_a   1.000
_cell.length_b   1.000
_cell.length_c   1.000
_cell.angle_alpha   90.00
_cell.angle_beta   90.00
_cell.angle_gamma   90.00
#
_symmetry.space_group_name_H-M   'P 1'
#
loop_
_entity.id
_entity.type
_entity.pdbx_description
1 polymer ?
#
loop_
_entity_poly.entity_id
_entity_poly.type
_entity_poly.pdbx_seq_one_letter_code
_entity_poly.pdbx_strand_id
1 'polypeptide(L)'
;MLDYTAKFVLAPMVRIGELPTRLLALKYGADLVWGPEIIDKKLLTCERSYNEKLNTVDFCSTKGNKKIPGMTDLVFRTYPEMEKDKVVFQMGTANAELAVKAAKIVINDV
;
A
#
# COMPACT_ATOMS: atom_id res chain seq x y z
N MET A 1 14.23 6.31 -8.63
CA MET A 1 13.52 5.39 -9.55
C MET A 1 13.99 3.99 -9.24
N LEU A 2 13.08 3.03 -9.10
CA LEU A 2 13.42 1.64 -8.74
C LEU A 2 14.14 0.95 -9.90
N ASP A 3 15.15 0.14 -9.57
CA ASP A 3 15.79 -0.78 -10.52
C ASP A 3 15.10 -2.15 -10.40
N TYR A 4 14.59 -2.66 -11.52
CA TYR A 4 13.89 -3.94 -11.59
C TYR A 4 14.76 -5.09 -12.09
N THR A 5 16.02 -4.82 -12.45
CA THR A 5 16.91 -5.82 -13.03
C THR A 5 17.34 -6.83 -11.98
N ALA A 6 17.13 -8.12 -12.26
CA ALA A 6 17.59 -9.25 -11.44
C ALA A 6 17.22 -9.13 -9.94
N LYS A 7 16.01 -8.66 -9.64
CA LYS A 7 15.50 -8.51 -8.27
C LYS A 7 14.71 -9.74 -7.81
N PHE A 8 14.88 -10.12 -6.55
CA PHE A 8 13.95 -11.01 -5.84
C PHE A 8 12.76 -10.20 -5.33
N VAL A 9 11.56 -10.57 -5.73
CA VAL A 9 10.37 -9.76 -5.48
C VAL A 9 9.26 -10.52 -4.79
N LEU A 10 8.57 -9.87 -3.86
CA LEU A 10 7.27 -10.34 -3.38
C LEU A 10 6.18 -9.87 -4.36
N ALA A 11 5.55 -10.83 -5.04
CA ALA A 11 4.44 -10.56 -5.95
C ALA A 11 3.20 -10.02 -5.20
N PRO A 12 2.33 -9.25 -5.88
CA PRO A 12 1.10 -8.74 -5.28
C PRO A 12 0.12 -9.89 -4.98
N MET A 13 -0.40 -9.91 -3.76
CA MET A 13 -1.37 -10.91 -3.31
C MET A 13 -2.42 -10.27 -2.41
N VAL A 14 -3.70 -10.35 -2.81
CA VAL A 14 -4.82 -9.81 -2.03
C VAL A 14 -4.86 -10.49 -0.65
N ARG A 15 -5.04 -9.72 0.42
CA ARG A 15 -4.97 -10.13 1.85
C ARG A 15 -3.60 -10.55 2.36
N ILE A 16 -2.77 -11.19 1.54
CA ILE A 16 -1.45 -11.69 1.97
C ILE A 16 -0.40 -10.58 1.94
N GLY A 17 -0.42 -9.70 0.94
CA GLY A 17 0.57 -8.62 0.73
C GLY A 17 0.46 -7.43 1.70
N GLU A 18 -0.22 -7.58 2.83
CA GLU A 18 -0.31 -6.56 3.87
C GLU A 18 1.07 -6.29 4.51
N LEU A 19 1.18 -5.18 5.25
CA LEU A 19 2.45 -4.69 5.81
C LEU A 19 3.31 -5.79 6.48
N PRO A 20 2.78 -6.66 7.37
CA PRO A 20 3.60 -7.66 8.05
C PRO A 20 4.31 -8.62 7.09
N THR A 21 3.63 -9.07 6.03
CA THR A 21 4.21 -10.01 5.06
C THR A 21 5.27 -9.33 4.20
N ARG A 22 5.05 -8.06 3.83
CA ARG A 22 6.06 -7.29 3.07
C ARG A 22 7.33 -7.10 3.89
N LEU A 23 7.20 -6.68 5.15
CA LEU A 23 8.34 -6.54 6.05
C LEU A 23 9.07 -7.87 6.29
N LEU A 24 8.33 -8.98 6.37
CA LEU A 24 8.90 -10.32 6.49
C LEU A 24 9.69 -10.72 5.23
N ALA A 25 9.15 -10.45 4.04
CA ALA A 25 9.84 -10.71 2.78
C ALA A 25 11.14 -9.90 2.67
N LEU A 26 11.10 -8.62 3.03
CA LEU A 26 12.30 -7.77 3.10
C LEU A 26 13.33 -8.32 4.09
N LYS A 27 12.89 -8.78 5.26
CA LYS A 27 13.76 -9.41 6.26
C LYS A 27 14.46 -10.67 5.72
N TYR A 28 13.83 -11.40 4.80
CA TYR A 28 14.39 -12.61 4.18
C TYR A 28 15.06 -12.38 2.82
N GLY A 29 15.31 -11.12 2.44
CA GLY A 29 16.13 -10.79 1.27
C GLY A 29 15.36 -10.50 -0.02
N ALA A 30 14.06 -10.19 0.05
CA ALA A 30 13.38 -9.56 -1.08
C ALA A 30 13.95 -8.15 -1.31
N ASP A 31 14.19 -7.79 -2.57
CA ASP A 31 14.64 -6.47 -2.99
C ASP A 31 13.47 -5.49 -3.08
N LEU A 32 12.33 -5.94 -3.62
CA LEU A 32 11.11 -5.16 -3.82
C LEU A 32 9.89 -5.93 -3.33
N VAL A 33 8.88 -5.21 -2.84
CA VAL A 33 7.66 -5.81 -2.28
C VAL A 33 6.41 -5.11 -2.79
N TRP A 34 5.52 -5.87 -3.44
CA TRP A 34 4.23 -5.33 -3.85
C TRP A 34 3.21 -5.43 -2.71
N GLY A 35 2.39 -4.38 -2.59
CA GLY A 35 1.16 -4.42 -1.79
C GLY A 35 0.08 -5.32 -2.40
N PRO A 36 -1.06 -5.52 -1.70
CA PRO A 36 -2.23 -6.12 -2.32
C PRO A 36 -2.77 -5.21 -3.43
N GLU A 37 -3.54 -5.77 -4.36
CA GLU A 37 -4.30 -4.95 -5.31
C GLU A 37 -5.33 -4.08 -4.56
N ILE A 38 -5.26 -2.76 -4.77
CA ILE A 38 -6.24 -1.82 -4.23
C ILE A 38 -6.93 -1.10 -5.37
N ILE A 39 -8.27 -1.15 -5.37
CA ILE A 39 -9.08 -0.49 -6.40
C ILE A 39 -9.01 1.02 -6.26
N ASP A 40 -8.77 1.72 -7.37
CA ASP A 40 -8.66 3.19 -7.45
C ASP A 40 -9.81 3.93 -6.76
N LYS A 41 -11.05 3.51 -6.97
CA LYS A 41 -12.26 4.08 -6.36
C LYS A 41 -12.24 3.99 -4.84
N LYS A 42 -11.64 2.94 -4.27
CA LYS A 42 -11.48 2.81 -2.83
C LYS A 42 -10.35 3.72 -2.34
N LEU A 43 -9.23 3.78 -3.05
CA LEU A 43 -8.12 4.66 -2.69
C LEU A 43 -8.52 6.14 -2.70
N LEU A 44 -9.34 6.57 -3.66
CA LEU A 44 -9.90 7.93 -3.74
C LEU A 44 -10.79 8.33 -2.55
N THR A 45 -11.20 7.38 -1.72
CA THR A 45 -11.92 7.67 -0.46
C THR A 45 -10.98 7.81 0.74
N CYS A 46 -9.68 7.63 0.55
CA CYS A 46 -8.73 7.58 1.64
C CYS A 46 -8.14 8.95 1.98
N GLU A 47 -7.87 9.15 3.27
CA GLU A 47 -7.04 10.23 3.77
C GLU A 47 -5.72 9.64 4.26
N ARG A 48 -4.62 10.33 3.92
CA ARG A 48 -3.27 10.03 4.39
C ARG A 48 -3.09 10.60 5.79
N SER A 49 -2.62 9.80 6.74
CA SER A 49 -2.28 10.23 8.09
C SER A 49 -0.97 9.57 8.55
N TYR A 50 -0.12 10.32 9.25
CA TYR A 50 1.05 9.74 9.90
C TYR A 50 0.66 9.23 11.28
N ASN A 51 1.01 7.98 11.58
CA ASN A 51 0.70 7.32 12.84
C ASN A 51 1.94 7.28 13.74
N GLU A 52 2.08 8.27 14.61
CA GLU A 52 3.25 8.42 15.50
C GLU A 52 3.46 7.23 16.45
N LYS A 53 2.39 6.51 16.82
CA LYS A 53 2.51 5.36 17.73
C LYS A 53 3.16 4.15 17.06
N LEU A 54 2.97 4.01 15.75
CA LEU A 54 3.48 2.89 14.96
C LEU A 54 4.62 3.28 14.02
N ASN A 55 4.91 4.58 13.90
CA ASN A 55 5.80 5.15 12.89
C ASN A 55 5.44 4.76 11.45
N THR A 56 4.14 4.65 11.16
CA THR A 56 3.62 4.28 9.83
C THR A 56 2.89 5.41 9.15
N VAL A 57 2.73 5.32 7.83
CA VAL A 57 1.78 6.14 7.08
C VAL A 57 0.56 5.29 6.76
N ASP A 58 -0.60 5.80 7.15
CA ASP A 58 -1.88 5.11 7.09
C ASP A 58 -2.80 5.82 6.10
N PHE A 59 -3.37 5.06 5.17
CA PHE A 59 -4.39 5.51 4.24
C PHE A 59 -5.73 4.93 4.67
N CYS A 60 -6.56 5.77 5.28
CA CYS A 60 -7.83 5.36 5.88
C CYS A 60 -9.02 5.90 5.08
N SER A 61 -9.96 5.04 4.72
CA SER A 61 -11.19 5.39 4.02
C SER A 61 -12.13 6.23 4.89
N THR A 62 -12.49 7.42 4.43
CA THR A 62 -13.48 8.30 5.10
C THR A 62 -14.91 7.80 4.97
N LYS A 63 -15.21 7.02 3.92
CA LYS A 63 -16.55 6.45 3.64
C LYS A 63 -16.77 5.09 4.34
N GLY A 64 -16.30 4.99 5.58
CA GLY A 64 -16.03 3.73 6.28
C GLY A 64 -17.14 2.66 6.26
N ASN A 65 -16.71 1.40 6.41
CA ASN A 65 -17.57 0.22 6.56
C ASN A 65 -17.65 -0.23 8.03
N LYS A 66 -17.66 0.72 8.97
CA LYS A 66 -17.69 0.47 10.44
C LYS A 66 -18.85 -0.41 10.94
N LYS A 67 -19.83 -0.70 10.07
CA LYS A 67 -20.97 -1.58 10.35
C LYS A 67 -20.64 -3.08 10.23
N ILE A 68 -19.49 -3.45 9.68
CA ILE A 68 -19.08 -4.85 9.53
C ILE A 68 -18.05 -5.20 10.62
N PRO A 69 -18.34 -6.14 11.53
CA PRO A 69 -17.39 -6.58 12.55
C PRO A 69 -16.07 -7.05 11.93
N GLY A 70 -14.94 -6.54 12.43
CA GLY A 70 -13.60 -6.87 11.93
C GLY A 70 -13.14 -6.08 10.71
N MET A 71 -13.99 -5.25 10.10
CA MET A 71 -13.60 -4.38 9.00
C MET A 71 -13.07 -3.06 9.54
N THR A 72 -11.83 -2.72 9.18
CA THR A 72 -11.22 -1.44 9.54
C THR A 72 -11.33 -0.46 8.37
N ASP A 73 -11.23 0.84 8.68
CA ASP A 73 -11.15 1.86 7.63
C ASP A 73 -9.75 1.93 6.99
N LEU A 74 -8.76 1.22 7.53
CA LEU A 74 -7.41 1.15 6.98
C LEU A 74 -7.42 0.41 5.64
N VAL A 75 -7.03 1.09 4.57
CA VAL A 75 -6.98 0.55 3.20
C VAL A 75 -5.55 0.19 2.82
N PHE A 76 -4.58 1.01 3.21
CA PHE A 76 -3.17 0.72 2.99
C PHE A 76 -2.36 1.30 4.15
N ARG A 77 -1.29 0.61 4.51
CA ARG A 77 -0.32 1.07 5.50
C ARG A 77 1.08 0.80 4.98
N THR A 78 1.97 1.78 5.12
CA THR A 78 3.40 1.64 4.81
C THR A 78 4.25 2.00 6.00
N TYR A 79 5.42 1.37 6.14
CA TYR A 79 6.41 1.69 7.18
C TYR A 79 7.68 2.29 6.56
N PRO A 80 7.79 3.63 6.51
CA PRO A 80 8.87 4.31 5.80
C PRO A 80 10.28 3.88 6.22
N GLU A 81 10.50 3.55 7.49
CA GLU A 81 11.82 3.16 7.97
C GLU A 81 12.33 1.86 7.33
N MET A 82 11.43 0.95 6.96
CA MET A 82 11.80 -0.39 6.50
C MET A 82 11.56 -0.66 5.01
N GLU A 83 10.51 -0.09 4.41
CA GLU A 83 10.11 -0.41 3.03
C GLU A 83 10.15 0.78 2.05
N LYS A 84 10.59 1.96 2.50
CA LYS A 84 10.86 3.10 1.61
C LYS A 84 11.84 2.69 0.50
N ASP A 85 11.56 3.14 -0.72
CA ASP A 85 12.32 2.82 -1.93
C ASP A 85 12.34 1.31 -2.27
N LYS A 86 11.41 0.52 -1.70
CA LYS A 86 11.26 -0.93 -1.98
C LYS A 86 9.82 -1.38 -2.18
N VAL A 87 8.87 -0.69 -1.56
CA VAL A 87 7.45 -0.97 -1.72
C VAL A 87 6.96 -0.54 -3.10
N VAL A 88 6.10 -1.34 -3.72
CA VAL A 88 5.44 -1.00 -4.98
C VAL A 88 3.93 -1.08 -4.78
N PHE A 89 3.24 0.02 -5.06
CA PHE A 89 1.80 0.07 -4.94
C PHE A 89 1.11 -0.48 -6.19
N GLN A 90 0.33 -1.55 -6.05
CA GLN A 90 -0.50 -2.08 -7.13
C GLN A 90 -1.90 -1.50 -7.06
N MET A 91 -2.33 -0.81 -8.11
CA MET A 91 -3.71 -0.34 -8.25
C MET A 91 -4.48 -1.13 -9.31
N GLY A 92 -5.74 -1.45 -8.99
CA GLY A 92 -6.72 -1.91 -9.96
C GLY A 92 -7.51 -0.72 -10.50
N THR A 93 -7.49 -0.51 -11.82
CA THR A 93 -8.19 0.61 -12.47
C THR A 93 -8.57 0.26 -13.91
N ALA A 94 -9.66 0.84 -14.39
CA ALA A 94 -10.12 0.75 -15.78
C ALA A 94 -10.25 2.14 -16.44
N ASN A 95 -9.75 3.20 -15.79
CA ASN A 95 -9.83 4.57 -16.29
C ASN A 95 -8.54 5.34 -15.97
N ALA A 96 -7.91 5.91 -17.00
CA ALA A 96 -6.63 6.60 -16.87
C ALA A 96 -6.69 7.82 -15.93
N GLU A 97 -7.77 8.61 -15.96
CA GLU A 97 -7.90 9.80 -15.11
C GLU A 97 -8.05 9.41 -13.63
N LEU A 98 -8.80 8.35 -13.31
CA LEU A 98 -8.93 7.81 -11.97
C LEU A 98 -7.60 7.24 -11.48
N ALA A 99 -6.87 6.53 -12.34
CA ALA A 99 -5.55 6.00 -12.03
C ALA A 99 -4.57 7.10 -11.57
N VAL A 100 -4.49 8.21 -12.33
CA VAL A 100 -3.61 9.34 -11.99
C VAL A 100 -4.05 10.01 -10.68
N LYS A 101 -5.37 10.19 -10.47
CA LYS A 101 -5.89 10.77 -9.22
C LYS A 101 -5.59 9.88 -8.01
N ALA A 102 -5.76 8.57 -8.15
CA ALA A 102 -5.46 7.57 -7.13
C ALA A 102 -3.94 7.53 -6.83
N ALA A 103 -3.08 7.51 -7.85
CA ALA A 103 -1.61 7.55 -7.68
C ALA A 103 -1.16 8.74 -6.83
N LYS A 104 -1.71 9.94 -7.08
CA LYS A 104 -1.36 11.16 -6.35
C LYS A 104 -1.62 11.09 -4.84
N ILE A 105 -2.49 10.19 -4.38
CA ILE A 105 -2.76 10.01 -2.95
C ILE A 105 -1.57 9.35 -2.26
N VAL A 106 -0.94 8.36 -2.89
CA VAL A 106 0.07 7.49 -2.27
C VAL A 106 1.51 7.78 -2.70
N ILE A 107 1.72 8.51 -3.79
CA ILE A 107 3.02 8.69 -4.46
C ILE A 107 4.18 9.20 -3.58
N ASN A 108 3.88 9.84 -2.45
CA ASN A 108 4.92 10.36 -1.55
C ASN A 108 5.41 9.31 -0.53
N ASP A 109 4.76 8.16 -0.45
CA ASP A 109 4.98 7.15 0.58
C ASP A 109 5.25 5.75 0.02
N VAL A 110 5.25 5.62 -1.33
CA VAL A 110 5.49 4.39 -2.07
C VAL A 110 6.59 4.58 -3.10
#